data_AF-A0A9E1J354-F1
#
_entry.id   AF-A0A9E1J354-F1
#
_cell.length_a   1.000
_cell.length_b   1.000
_cell.length_c   1.000
_cell.angle_alpha   90.00
_cell.angle_beta   90.00
_cell.angle_gamma   90.00
#
_symmetry.space_group_name_H-M   'P 1'
#
loop_
_entity.id
_entity.type
_entity.pdbx_description
1 polymer ?
#
loop_
_entity_poly.entity_id
_entity_poly.type
_entity_poly.pdbx_seq_one_letter_code
_entity_poly.pdbx_strand_id
1 'polypeptide(L)'
;MSRTSKAYIAGIYEHPTRKAVDQTIPQLHAEVAIGALADAGLTIEDVDGYFCGGDAPGLGGISMAEYMGLNLKYTDSTETGGSSYVIHVGHAVNAIAMGKCSVALITLAGRPRAEGVATLGARDYGSTLPELGFESPYGPVVTNQYGM
;
A
#
# COMPACT_ATOMS: atom_id res chain seq x y z
N MET A 1 -25.95 12.26 -17.23
CA MET A 1 -24.94 13.36 -17.24
C MET A 1 -23.65 12.82 -16.65
N SER A 2 -22.54 12.90 -17.39
CA SER A 2 -21.21 12.56 -16.85
C SER A 2 -20.80 13.63 -15.84
N ARG A 3 -20.46 13.25 -14.60
CA ARG A 3 -19.82 14.17 -13.66
C ARG A 3 -18.36 14.33 -14.11
N THR A 4 -17.88 15.56 -14.24
CA THR A 4 -16.48 15.86 -14.49
C THR A 4 -15.65 15.42 -13.29
N SER A 5 -15.03 14.24 -13.36
CA SER A 5 -14.08 13.78 -12.35
C SER A 5 -12.67 14.26 -12.72
N LYS A 6 -11.85 14.50 -11.70
CA LYS A 6 -10.42 14.84 -11.88
C LYS A 6 -9.54 13.62 -12.09
N ALA A 7 -10.01 12.44 -11.65
CA ALA A 7 -9.34 11.16 -11.83
C ALA A 7 -10.38 10.03 -11.86
N TYR A 8 -9.98 8.86 -12.36
CA TYR A 8 -10.83 7.68 -12.47
C TYR A 8 -10.05 6.45 -11.98
N ILE A 9 -10.74 5.49 -11.37
CA ILE A 9 -10.16 4.16 -11.13
C ILE A 9 -10.27 3.41 -12.45
N ALA A 10 -9.14 3.15 -13.09
CA ALA A 10 -9.08 2.51 -14.40
C ALA A 10 -8.98 0.99 -14.32
N GLY A 11 -8.39 0.45 -13.25
CA GLY A 11 -8.27 -0.98 -13.03
C GLY A 11 -8.07 -1.34 -11.56
N ILE A 12 -8.47 -2.55 -11.20
CA ILE A 12 -8.33 -3.13 -9.86
C ILE A 12 -7.87 -4.58 -9.96
N TYR A 13 -7.17 -5.06 -8.94
CA TYR A 13 -6.80 -6.46 -8.88
C TYR A 13 -6.57 -6.92 -7.45
N GLU A 14 -7.04 -8.13 -7.16
CA GLU A 14 -6.79 -8.84 -5.92
C GLU A 14 -6.02 -10.12 -6.23
N HIS A 15 -4.89 -10.32 -5.56
CA HIS A 15 -4.07 -11.51 -5.77
C HIS A 15 -4.85 -12.78 -5.37
N PRO A 16 -4.88 -13.85 -6.20
CA PRO A 16 -5.66 -15.06 -5.91
C PRO A 16 -5.07 -15.90 -4.77
N THR A 17 -3.77 -15.75 -4.47
CA THR A 17 -3.10 -16.57 -3.45
C THR A 17 -3.60 -16.21 -2.06
N ARG A 18 -4.09 -17.21 -1.32
CA ARG A 18 -4.62 -17.05 0.06
C ARG A 18 -3.65 -17.44 1.17
N LYS A 19 -2.59 -18.19 0.82
CA LYS A 19 -1.49 -18.59 1.72
C LYS A 19 -0.18 -18.52 0.95
N ALA A 20 0.45 -17.36 0.96
CA ALA A 20 1.64 -17.07 0.17
C ALA A 20 2.91 -17.58 0.87
N VAL A 21 3.16 -18.90 0.78
CA VAL A 21 4.32 -19.55 1.40
C VAL A 21 5.61 -19.38 0.59
N ASP A 22 5.48 -19.25 -0.73
CA ASP A 22 6.62 -19.22 -1.66
C ASP A 22 6.84 -17.83 -2.27
N GLN A 23 5.97 -16.86 -1.97
CA GLN A 23 6.09 -15.48 -2.46
C GLN A 23 6.67 -14.56 -1.39
N THR A 24 7.54 -13.67 -1.83
CA THR A 24 8.01 -12.55 -1.02
C THR A 24 7.00 -11.40 -1.06
N ILE A 25 7.01 -10.52 -0.05
CA ILE A 25 6.17 -9.30 -0.06
C ILE A 25 6.41 -8.41 -1.29
N PRO A 26 7.65 -8.08 -1.72
CA PRO A 26 7.85 -7.26 -2.91
C PRO A 26 7.31 -7.95 -4.18
N GLN A 27 7.45 -9.27 -4.29
CA GLN A 27 6.85 -10.04 -5.40
C GLN A 27 5.33 -9.90 -5.42
N LEU A 28 4.67 -10.00 -4.27
CA LEU A 28 3.21 -9.82 -4.18
C LEU A 28 2.78 -8.42 -4.61
N HIS A 29 3.51 -7.36 -4.23
CA HIS A 29 3.25 -6.00 -4.72
C HIS A 29 3.35 -5.92 -6.25
N ALA A 30 4.40 -6.50 -6.84
CA ALA A 30 4.58 -6.50 -8.28
C ALA A 30 3.47 -7.29 -9.01
N GLU A 31 3.07 -8.45 -8.49
CA GLU A 31 2.00 -9.27 -9.06
C GLU A 31 0.65 -8.53 -9.02
N VAL A 32 0.32 -7.84 -7.93
CA VAL A 32 -0.92 -7.04 -7.89
C VAL A 32 -0.86 -5.79 -8.77
N ALA A 33 0.31 -5.16 -8.88
CA ALA A 33 0.52 -4.04 -9.78
C ALA A 33 0.28 -4.45 -11.24
N ILE A 34 0.88 -5.55 -11.67
CA ILE A 34 0.70 -6.10 -13.03
C ILE A 34 -0.78 -6.40 -13.28
N GLY A 35 -1.46 -7.06 -12.33
CA GLY A 35 -2.88 -7.38 -12.46
C GLY A 35 -3.77 -6.15 -12.59
N ALA A 36 -3.55 -5.12 -11.77
CA ALA A 36 -4.34 -3.89 -11.80
C ALA A 36 -4.11 -3.07 -13.07
N LEU A 37 -2.86 -3.03 -13.56
CA LEU A 37 -2.51 -2.37 -14.82
C LEU A 37 -3.11 -3.12 -16.02
N ALA A 38 -3.09 -4.45 -16.01
CA ALA A 38 -3.71 -5.25 -17.05
C ALA A 38 -5.24 -5.03 -17.13
N ASP A 39 -5.92 -4.93 -15.98
CA ASP A 39 -7.35 -4.59 -15.91
C ASP A 39 -7.64 -3.18 -16.48
N ALA A 40 -6.71 -2.25 -16.27
CA ALA A 40 -6.78 -0.90 -16.84
C ALA A 40 -6.39 -0.81 -18.33
N GLY A 41 -5.84 -1.88 -18.93
CA GLY A 41 -5.26 -1.84 -20.27
C GLY A 41 -3.97 -1.00 -20.36
N LEU A 42 -3.25 -0.87 -19.24
CA LEU A 42 -2.00 -0.13 -19.10
C LEU A 42 -0.81 -1.07 -18.85
N THR A 43 0.38 -0.51 -18.91
CA THR A 43 1.65 -1.18 -18.60
C THR A 43 2.40 -0.45 -17.49
N ILE A 44 3.48 -1.06 -17.01
CA ILE A 44 4.33 -0.46 -15.96
C ILE A 44 4.98 0.85 -16.43
N GLU A 45 5.16 1.02 -17.75
CA GLU A 45 5.76 2.20 -18.38
C GLU A 45 4.84 3.43 -18.32
N ASP A 46 3.53 3.21 -18.17
CA ASP A 46 2.54 4.29 -18.06
C ASP A 46 2.52 4.92 -16.65
N VAL A 47 3.03 4.21 -15.64
CA VAL A 47 2.96 4.61 -14.23
C VAL A 47 4.00 5.70 -13.94
N ASP A 48 3.52 6.90 -13.57
CA ASP A 48 4.36 8.02 -13.15
C ASP A 48 4.06 8.52 -11.72
N GLY A 49 3.15 7.87 -11.01
CA GLY A 49 2.88 8.06 -9.58
C GLY A 49 2.78 6.73 -8.83
N TYR A 50 3.44 6.60 -7.67
CA TYR A 50 3.36 5.37 -6.85
C TYR A 50 3.01 5.65 -5.38
N PHE A 51 2.12 4.83 -4.84
CA PHE A 51 1.59 4.96 -3.49
C PHE A 51 1.63 3.61 -2.78
N CYS A 52 2.21 3.56 -1.58
CA CYS A 52 2.26 2.35 -0.77
C CYS A 52 2.19 2.66 0.72
N GLY A 53 1.80 1.67 1.53
CA GLY A 53 1.82 1.79 2.99
C GLY A 53 3.16 1.36 3.58
N GLY A 54 3.19 1.21 4.90
CA GLY A 54 4.31 0.63 5.65
C GLY A 54 4.38 -0.91 5.56
N ASP A 55 3.52 -1.53 4.75
CA ASP A 55 3.70 -2.91 4.29
C ASP A 55 4.80 -3.04 3.23
N ALA A 56 5.11 -1.96 2.51
CA ALA A 56 6.17 -1.96 1.51
C ALA A 56 7.56 -2.17 2.17
N PRO A 57 8.36 -3.14 1.67
CA PRO A 57 9.66 -3.48 2.25
C PRO A 57 10.72 -2.40 1.99
N GLY A 58 11.82 -2.45 2.77
CA GLY A 58 12.97 -1.58 2.58
C GLY A 58 12.68 -0.12 2.95
N LEU A 59 13.07 0.81 2.08
CA LEU A 59 12.75 2.24 2.21
C LEU A 59 11.36 2.57 1.64
N GLY A 60 10.42 1.63 1.76
CA GLY A 60 9.04 1.76 1.29
C GLY A 60 8.95 2.03 -0.21
N GLY A 61 8.35 3.16 -0.57
CA GLY A 61 8.08 3.55 -1.96
C GLY A 61 9.31 3.52 -2.87
N ILE A 62 10.46 3.94 -2.36
CA ILE A 62 11.72 4.03 -3.14
C ILE A 62 12.25 2.64 -3.47
N SER A 63 12.29 1.73 -2.50
CA SER A 63 12.77 0.36 -2.72
C SER A 63 11.84 -0.40 -3.68
N MET A 64 10.54 -0.17 -3.57
CA MET A 64 9.57 -0.78 -4.46
C MET A 64 9.59 -0.20 -5.88
N ALA A 65 9.87 1.09 -6.03
CA ALA A 65 10.05 1.71 -7.34
C ALA A 65 11.22 1.09 -8.11
N GLU A 66 12.37 0.89 -7.45
CA GLU A 66 13.52 0.19 -8.05
C GLU A 66 13.17 -1.26 -8.38
N TYR A 67 12.54 -1.99 -7.44
CA TYR A 67 12.18 -3.40 -7.63
C TYR A 67 11.24 -3.62 -8.83
N MET A 68 10.29 -2.72 -9.05
CA MET A 68 9.32 -2.80 -10.14
C MET A 68 9.77 -2.07 -11.42
N GLY A 69 10.91 -1.37 -11.40
CA GLY A 69 11.40 -0.60 -12.55
C GLY A 69 10.55 0.63 -12.89
N LEU A 70 9.99 1.32 -11.89
CA LEU A 70 9.10 2.47 -12.07
C LEU A 70 9.88 3.76 -12.38
N ASN A 71 9.39 4.54 -13.35
CA ASN A 71 9.90 5.87 -13.67
C ASN A 71 8.98 6.98 -13.12
N LEU A 72 9.14 7.29 -11.83
CA LEU A 72 8.17 8.10 -11.09
C LEU A 72 8.46 9.61 -11.13
N LYS A 73 7.40 10.41 -11.23
CA LYS A 73 7.41 11.86 -10.95
C LYS A 73 6.91 12.19 -9.55
N TYR A 74 6.06 11.33 -9.00
CA TYR A 74 5.45 11.49 -7.69
C TYR A 74 5.44 10.17 -6.92
N THR A 75 5.75 10.20 -5.63
CA THR A 75 5.65 9.05 -4.76
C THR A 75 5.08 9.46 -3.40
N ASP A 76 4.33 8.56 -2.78
CA ASP A 76 3.75 8.75 -1.46
C ASP A 76 3.82 7.44 -0.66
N SER A 77 4.38 7.50 0.55
CA SER A 77 4.49 6.36 1.46
C SER A 77 3.79 6.60 2.80
N THR A 78 2.69 7.37 2.79
CA THR A 78 1.90 7.68 3.99
C THR A 78 1.37 6.41 4.65
N GLU A 79 1.54 6.28 5.97
CA GLU A 79 1.07 5.15 6.77
C GLU A 79 0.15 5.64 7.91
N THR A 80 -1.10 5.18 7.89
CA THR A 80 -2.17 5.46 8.86
C THR A 80 -2.89 4.17 9.29
N GLY A 81 -2.15 3.06 9.32
CA GLY A 81 -2.65 1.71 9.57
C GLY A 81 -3.43 1.14 8.40
N GLY A 82 -4.49 0.37 8.71
CA GLY A 82 -5.35 -0.25 7.69
C GLY A 82 -6.07 0.73 6.76
N SER A 83 -6.13 2.02 7.13
CA SER A 83 -6.78 3.07 6.34
C SER A 83 -5.90 3.67 5.24
N SER A 84 -4.59 3.39 5.24
CA SER A 84 -3.59 4.01 4.36
C SER A 84 -4.01 4.04 2.89
N TYR A 85 -4.52 2.93 2.37
CA TYR A 85 -4.85 2.77 0.95
C TYR A 85 -6.09 3.55 0.52
N VAL A 86 -7.04 3.76 1.44
CA VAL A 86 -8.20 4.64 1.18
C VAL A 86 -7.74 6.10 1.16
N ILE A 87 -6.81 6.47 2.03
CA ILE A 87 -6.19 7.80 2.03
C ILE A 87 -5.37 8.00 0.75
N HIS A 88 -4.61 6.99 0.30
CA HIS A 88 -3.84 7.05 -0.94
C HIS A 88 -4.71 7.29 -2.16
N VAL A 89 -5.94 6.75 -2.22
CA VAL A 89 -6.90 7.09 -3.29
C VAL A 89 -7.17 8.59 -3.31
N GLY A 90 -7.42 9.20 -2.14
CA GLY A 90 -7.61 10.65 -2.02
C GLY A 90 -6.36 11.43 -2.43
N HIS A 91 -5.18 10.98 -2.02
CA HIS A 91 -3.90 11.59 -2.39
C HIS A 91 -3.62 11.49 -3.89
N ALA A 92 -3.92 10.34 -4.52
CA ALA A 92 -3.77 10.11 -5.95
C ALA A 92 -4.69 11.04 -6.76
N VAL A 93 -5.96 11.18 -6.35
CA VAL A 93 -6.89 12.15 -6.98
C VAL A 93 -6.33 13.57 -6.91
N ASN A 94 -5.80 13.98 -5.76
CA ASN A 94 -5.20 15.30 -5.58
C ASN A 94 -3.92 15.47 -6.42
N ALA A 95 -3.05 14.47 -6.45
CA ALA A 95 -1.82 14.48 -7.25
C ALA A 95 -2.11 14.63 -8.74
N ILE A 96 -3.09 13.88 -9.26
CA ILE A 96 -3.54 13.99 -10.65
C ILE A 96 -4.19 15.36 -10.91
N ALA A 97 -5.06 15.82 -10.03
CA ALA A 97 -5.72 17.13 -10.16
C ALA A 97 -4.72 18.31 -10.17
N MET A 98 -3.59 18.16 -9.46
CA MET A 98 -2.50 19.13 -9.41
C MET A 98 -1.45 18.94 -10.53
N GLY A 99 -1.59 17.93 -11.39
CA GLY A 99 -0.65 17.64 -12.46
C GLY A 99 0.70 17.08 -12.01
N LYS A 100 0.77 16.48 -10.80
CA LYS A 100 2.00 15.85 -10.27
C LYS A 100 2.28 14.48 -10.90
N CYS A 101 1.23 13.75 -11.28
CA CYS A 101 1.28 12.50 -12.02
C CYS A 101 0.03 12.38 -12.90
N SER A 102 0.06 11.45 -13.86
CA SER A 102 -1.06 11.12 -14.75
C SER A 102 -1.63 9.74 -14.46
N VAL A 103 -0.78 8.78 -14.08
CA VAL A 103 -1.16 7.41 -13.74
C VAL A 103 -0.61 7.10 -12.35
N ALA A 104 -1.51 6.97 -11.39
CA ALA A 104 -1.19 6.65 -10.00
C ALA A 104 -1.43 5.16 -9.73
N LEU A 105 -0.37 4.44 -9.37
CA LEU A 105 -0.43 3.04 -8.93
C LEU A 105 -0.43 2.99 -7.40
N ILE A 106 -1.43 2.34 -6.83
CA ILE A 106 -1.55 2.10 -5.38
C ILE A 106 -1.47 0.60 -5.15
N THR A 107 -0.58 0.15 -4.26
CA THR A 107 -0.47 -1.28 -3.94
C THR A 107 -0.46 -1.56 -2.44
N LEU A 108 -1.00 -2.73 -2.10
CA LEU A 108 -1.01 -3.33 -0.77
C LEU A 108 -0.57 -4.79 -0.93
N ALA A 109 0.38 -5.23 -0.14
CA ALA A 109 0.69 -6.66 -0.02
C ALA A 109 1.03 -7.08 1.40
N GLY A 110 0.65 -8.29 1.75
CA GLY A 110 1.00 -8.88 3.04
C GLY A 110 0.80 -10.39 3.03
N ARG A 111 1.55 -11.09 3.89
CA ARG A 111 1.49 -12.55 4.02
C ARG A 111 1.46 -13.05 5.47
N PRO A 112 0.74 -12.38 6.41
CA PRO A 112 0.78 -12.72 7.84
C PRO A 112 0.39 -14.18 8.13
N ARG A 113 -0.58 -14.72 7.37
CA ARG A 113 -1.00 -16.12 7.49
C ARG A 113 0.12 -17.11 7.12
N ALA A 114 0.95 -16.78 6.14
CA ALA A 114 2.07 -17.63 5.73
C ALA A 114 3.26 -17.50 6.68
N GLU A 115 3.41 -16.36 7.33
CA GLU A 115 4.44 -16.10 8.36
C GLU A 115 4.12 -16.75 9.72
N GLY A 116 3.05 -17.55 9.80
CA GLY A 116 2.68 -18.26 11.02
C GLY A 116 2.11 -17.34 12.12
N VAL A 117 1.73 -16.12 11.76
CA VAL A 117 1.14 -15.14 12.66
C VAL A 117 -0.30 -15.57 12.94
N ALA A 118 -0.52 -16.29 14.06
CA ALA A 118 -1.81 -16.89 14.44
C ALA A 118 -2.92 -15.85 14.71
N THR A 119 -2.51 -14.66 15.10
CA THR A 119 -3.28 -13.42 15.26
C THR A 119 -2.39 -12.31 14.75
N LEU A 120 -2.89 -11.39 13.90
CA LEU A 120 -2.13 -10.21 13.46
C LEU A 120 -1.44 -9.59 14.68
N GLY A 121 -0.14 -9.84 14.82
CA GLY A 121 0.64 -9.34 15.95
C GLY A 121 0.73 -7.82 15.83
N ALA A 122 0.98 -7.15 16.95
CA ALA A 122 1.41 -5.76 16.88
C ALA A 122 2.62 -5.67 15.95
N ARG A 123 2.58 -4.76 14.97
CA ARG A 123 3.79 -4.37 14.26
C ARG A 123 4.78 -3.86 15.32
N ASP A 124 6.01 -4.32 15.24
CA ASP A 124 7.06 -3.85 16.13
C ASP A 124 7.46 -2.43 15.71
N TYR A 125 6.96 -1.44 16.44
CA TYR A 125 7.32 -0.03 16.27
C TYR A 125 8.44 0.40 17.23
N GLY A 126 9.13 -0.56 17.86
CA GLY A 126 10.20 -0.32 18.83
C GLY A 126 9.71 0.07 20.22
N SER A 127 10.65 0.34 21.11
CA SER A 127 10.40 0.59 22.54
C SER A 127 10.34 2.07 22.92
N THR A 128 10.18 2.97 21.95
CA THR A 128 10.21 4.43 22.15
C THR A 128 8.89 5.11 21.77
N LEU A 129 7.81 4.33 21.63
CA LEU A 129 6.49 4.85 21.29
C LEU A 129 5.96 5.75 22.42
N PRO A 130 5.34 6.91 22.09
CA PRO A 130 4.82 7.82 23.09
C PRO A 130 3.73 7.20 23.98
N GLU A 131 2.96 6.25 23.44
CA GLU A 131 1.88 5.53 24.11
C GLU A 131 2.35 4.32 24.93
N LEU A 132 3.62 3.89 24.80
CA LEU A 132 4.12 2.64 25.38
C LEU A 132 3.89 2.56 26.90
N GLY A 133 4.13 3.65 27.62
CA GLY A 133 3.95 3.72 29.07
C GLY A 133 2.49 3.57 29.50
N PHE A 134 1.54 3.86 28.62
CA PHE A 134 0.11 3.75 28.87
C PHE A 134 -0.46 2.42 28.38
N GLU A 135 0.05 1.87 27.28
CA GLU A 135 -0.50 0.65 26.66
C GLU A 135 0.17 -0.64 27.12
N SER A 136 1.47 -0.61 27.42
CA SER A 136 2.24 -1.82 27.78
C SER A 136 1.63 -2.61 28.95
N PRO A 137 1.05 -2.00 30.00
CA PRO A 137 0.42 -2.76 31.09
C PRO A 137 -0.87 -3.49 30.69
N TYR A 138 -1.57 -3.02 29.66
CA TYR A 138 -2.87 -3.55 29.23
C TYR A 138 -2.76 -4.47 28.01
N GLY A 139 -1.66 -4.35 27.25
CA GLY A 139 -1.39 -5.13 26.05
C GLY A 139 -2.24 -4.67 24.85
N PRO A 140 -1.71 -4.82 23.62
CA PRO A 140 -2.46 -4.46 22.43
C PRO A 140 -3.60 -5.46 22.19
N VAL A 141 -4.81 -4.96 21.94
CA VAL A 141 -5.90 -5.74 21.34
C VAL A 141 -6.26 -5.12 20.00
N VAL A 142 -6.77 -5.94 19.07
CA VAL A 142 -7.10 -5.55 17.68
C VAL A 142 -7.87 -4.23 17.63
N THR A 143 -8.90 -4.06 18.46
CA THR A 143 -9.69 -2.82 18.52
C THR A 143 -8.86 -1.58 18.81
N ASN A 144 -7.91 -1.68 19.74
CA ASN A 144 -7.07 -0.56 20.14
C ASN A 144 -6.06 -0.21 19.04
N GLN A 145 -5.60 -1.20 18.27
CA GLN A 145 -4.66 -0.98 17.16
C GLN A 145 -5.29 -0.31 15.93
N TYR A 146 -6.59 -0.52 15.69
CA TYR A 146 -7.31 0.09 14.56
C TYR A 146 -8.09 1.36 14.93
N GLY A 147 -8.22 1.66 16.23
CA GLY A 147 -8.91 2.85 16.74
C GLY A 147 -8.00 4.07 16.93
N MET A 148 -6.70 3.95 16.66
CA MET A 148 -5.73 5.04 16.68
C MET A 148 -5.75 5.82 15.35
#